data_AF-A0A2V7N9N0-F1
#
_entry.id   AF-A0A2V7N9N0-F1
#
_cell.length_a   1.000
_cell.length_b   1.000
_cell.length_c   1.000
_cell.angle_alpha   90.00
_cell.angle_beta   90.00
_cell.angle_gamma   90.00
#
_symmetry.space_group_name_H-M   'P 1'
#
loop_
_entity.id
_entity.type
_entity.pdbx_description
1 polymer ?
#
loop_
_entity_poly.entity_id
_entity_poly.type
_entity_poly.pdbx_seq_one_letter_code
_entity_poly.pdbx_strand_id
1 'polypeptide(L)'
;MGAAGVASVTDVTPASAARSLGRMRAHPWRAGLPAPDTTDRAIVERMAAGDQGAVRELLARYRSTLYATAYAALVNPEQAEAAVANTFEQAWRTAGRFLSTRGSVSGWLTHLTRLNVAALSAGWPAH
;
A
#
# COMPACT_ATOMS: atom_id res chain seq x y z
N MET A 1 -25.58 -27.05 41.91
CA MET A 1 -25.19 -27.05 40.49
C MET A 1 -25.17 -25.61 40.01
N GLY A 2 -23.98 -25.10 39.63
CA GLY A 2 -23.78 -23.90 38.80
C GLY A 2 -23.97 -22.53 39.46
N ALA A 3 -22.89 -21.96 39.99
CA ALA A 3 -22.76 -20.56 40.36
C ALA A 3 -22.03 -19.76 39.28
N ALA A 4 -22.14 -18.42 39.35
CA ALA A 4 -21.34 -17.38 38.68
C ALA A 4 -21.55 -17.29 37.14
N GLY A 5 -21.53 -16.14 36.50
CA GLY A 5 -21.14 -14.77 36.83
C GLY A 5 -21.06 -14.04 35.48
N VAL A 6 -21.64 -12.85 35.40
CA VAL A 6 -20.98 -11.56 35.09
C VAL A 6 -21.40 -10.98 33.73
N ALA A 7 -21.67 -9.68 33.79
CA ALA A 7 -22.14 -8.81 32.74
C ALA A 7 -21.08 -8.56 31.66
N SER A 8 -21.53 -8.14 30.47
CA SER A 8 -21.23 -6.77 30.02
C SER A 8 -22.10 -6.33 28.87
N VAL A 9 -22.65 -5.13 29.10
CA VAL A 9 -23.33 -4.22 28.20
C VAL A 9 -22.54 -3.96 26.91
N THR A 10 -23.23 -3.89 25.78
CA THR A 10 -22.86 -2.99 24.66
C THR A 10 -24.14 -2.58 23.94
N ASP A 11 -24.82 -1.57 24.49
CA ASP A 11 -25.50 -0.61 23.63
C ASP A 11 -24.61 0.63 23.59
N VAL A 12 -24.08 0.92 22.40
CA VAL A 12 -23.76 2.29 21.97
C VAL A 12 -24.04 2.32 20.47
N THR A 13 -25.23 2.77 20.13
CA THR A 13 -25.51 3.58 18.94
C THR A 13 -26.43 4.66 19.48
N PRO A 14 -26.20 5.97 19.27
CA PRO A 14 -26.14 6.52 17.92
C PRO A 14 -25.27 7.78 17.77
N ALA A 15 -25.07 8.23 16.53
CA ALA A 15 -25.55 9.55 16.11
C ALA A 15 -24.98 9.92 14.74
N SER A 16 -25.92 10.14 13.85
CA SER A 16 -25.86 11.05 12.72
C SER A 16 -25.03 12.30 12.99
N ALA A 17 -24.06 12.56 12.12
CA ALA A 17 -23.61 13.90 11.78
C ALA A 17 -23.52 14.02 10.26
N ALA A 18 -24.66 13.79 9.60
CA ALA A 18 -24.94 14.42 8.33
C ALA A 18 -25.11 15.93 8.59
N ARG A 19 -24.08 16.71 8.29
CA ARG A 19 -24.21 18.17 8.14
C ARG A 19 -23.52 18.60 6.85
N SER A 20 -24.36 18.74 5.83
CA SER A 20 -24.29 19.71 4.75
C SER A 20 -22.89 20.23 4.40
N LEU A 21 -22.25 19.57 3.42
CA LEU A 21 -21.38 20.27 2.48
C LEU A 21 -22.04 20.18 1.11
N GLY A 22 -22.25 21.36 0.54
CA GLY A 22 -23.09 21.58 -0.62
C GLY A 22 -22.72 20.72 -1.82
N ARG A 23 -23.69 20.62 -2.73
CA ARG A 23 -23.54 20.06 -4.07
C ARG A 23 -22.21 20.47 -4.71
N MET A 24 -21.22 19.59 -4.62
CA MET A 24 -20.07 19.58 -5.50
C MET A 24 -20.18 18.31 -6.34
N ARG A 25 -20.39 18.50 -7.64
CA ARG A 25 -20.50 17.44 -8.64
C ARG A 25 -19.35 16.46 -8.45
N ALA A 26 -19.65 15.24 -8.02
CA ALA A 26 -18.67 14.17 -7.95
C ALA A 26 -18.10 13.94 -9.36
N HIS A 27 -16.81 14.19 -9.53
CA HIS A 27 -16.11 13.84 -10.75
C HIS A 27 -15.76 12.35 -10.72
N PRO A 28 -16.02 11.58 -11.80
CA PRO A 28 -15.92 10.12 -11.81
C PRO A 28 -14.49 9.56 -11.63
N TRP A 29 -13.46 10.41 -11.54
CA TRP A 29 -12.07 9.99 -11.32
C TRP A 29 -11.68 9.86 -9.84
N ARG A 30 -12.57 10.19 -8.89
CA ARG A 30 -12.31 10.06 -7.44
C ARG A 30 -12.49 8.64 -6.88
N ALA A 31 -12.94 7.67 -7.69
CA ALA A 31 -13.21 6.30 -7.24
C ALA A 31 -11.96 5.48 -6.86
N GLY A 32 -10.75 6.05 -6.94
CA GLY A 32 -9.50 5.37 -6.60
C GLY A 32 -8.46 6.23 -5.89
N LEU A 33 -8.82 7.41 -5.38
CA LEU A 33 -7.88 8.19 -4.59
C LEU A 33 -7.81 7.62 -3.16
N PRO A 34 -6.61 7.42 -2.58
CA PRO A 34 -6.47 7.12 -1.16
C PRO A 34 -7.26 8.14 -0.34
N ALA A 35 -8.02 7.68 0.65
CA ALA A 35 -8.62 8.58 1.63
C ALA A 35 -7.48 9.43 2.25
N PRO A 36 -7.66 10.76 2.38
CA PRO A 36 -6.57 11.72 2.62
C PRO A 36 -5.75 11.49 3.90
N ASP A 37 -6.16 10.59 4.78
CA ASP A 37 -5.52 10.29 6.07
C ASP A 37 -5.06 8.83 6.23
N THR A 38 -5.09 8.03 5.16
CA THR A 38 -4.63 6.63 5.24
C THR A 38 -3.11 6.58 5.25
N THR A 39 -2.54 6.13 6.37
CA THR A 39 -1.10 5.90 6.51
C THR A 39 -0.62 4.82 5.55
N ASP A 40 0.62 4.91 5.07
CA ASP A 40 1.17 3.87 4.18
C ASP A 40 1.13 2.49 4.83
N ARG A 41 1.32 2.42 6.15
CA ARG A 41 1.28 1.17 6.90
C ARG A 41 -0.12 0.54 6.87
N ALA A 42 -1.18 1.33 7.00
CA ALA A 42 -2.56 0.85 6.88
C ALA A 42 -2.87 0.32 5.48
N ILE A 43 -2.28 0.92 4.42
CA ILE A 43 -2.40 0.38 3.05
C ILE A 43 -1.72 -0.99 2.97
N VAL A 44 -0.52 -1.13 3.55
CA VAL A 44 0.22 -2.40 3.57
C VAL A 44 -0.50 -3.47 4.41
N GLU A 45 -1.18 -3.10 5.50
CA GLU A 45 -2.04 -4.01 6.27
C GLU A 45 -3.17 -4.58 5.41
N ARG A 46 -3.85 -3.73 4.61
CA ARG A 46 -4.85 -4.20 3.66
C ARG A 46 -4.25 -5.08 2.56
N MET A 47 -3.07 -4.75 2.06
CA MET A 47 -2.35 -5.61 1.09
C MET A 47 -2.10 -7.00 1.68
N ALA A 48 -1.62 -7.09 2.92
CA ALA A 48 -1.38 -8.36 3.60
C ALA A 48 -2.67 -9.17 3.83
N ALA A 49 -3.81 -8.49 3.94
CA ALA A 49 -5.13 -9.11 4.04
C ALA A 49 -5.73 -9.54 2.68
N GLY A 50 -5.04 -9.30 1.56
CA GLY A 50 -5.48 -9.72 0.22
C GLY A 50 -6.27 -8.67 -0.56
N ASP A 51 -6.35 -7.42 -0.09
CA ASP A 51 -7.00 -6.32 -0.81
C ASP A 51 -6.16 -5.84 -2.00
N GLN A 52 -6.57 -6.24 -3.21
CA GLN A 52 -5.94 -5.82 -4.48
C GLN A 52 -6.02 -4.30 -4.72
N GLY A 53 -7.04 -3.63 -4.16
CA GLY A 53 -7.17 -2.17 -4.23
C GLY A 53 -6.03 -1.45 -3.52
N ALA A 54 -5.54 -2.01 -2.41
CA ALA A 54 -4.47 -1.44 -1.62
C ALA A 54 -3.14 -1.38 -2.38
N VAL A 55 -2.84 -2.35 -3.25
CA VAL A 55 -1.65 -2.31 -4.11
C VAL A 55 -1.70 -1.12 -5.06
N ARG A 56 -2.85 -0.90 -5.70
CA ARG A 56 -3.04 0.22 -6.63
C ARG A 56 -2.90 1.57 -5.92
N GLU A 57 -3.40 1.66 -4.69
CA GLU A 57 -3.27 2.85 -3.85
C GLU A 57 -1.81 3.14 -3.49
N LEU A 58 -1.07 2.11 -3.05
CA LEU A 58 0.35 2.26 -2.72
C LEU A 58 1.19 2.56 -3.97
N LEU A 59 0.88 1.92 -5.09
CA LEU A 59 1.49 2.18 -6.39
C LEU A 59 1.27 3.64 -6.81
N ALA A 60 0.03 4.13 -6.79
CA ALA A 60 -0.26 5.51 -7.16
C ALA A 60 0.53 6.54 -6.32
N ARG A 61 0.76 6.23 -5.03
CA ARG A 61 1.52 7.10 -4.11
C ARG A 61 3.03 7.07 -4.36
N TYR A 62 3.60 5.90 -4.67
CA TYR A 62 5.06 5.71 -4.71
C TYR A 62 5.65 5.57 -6.12
N ARG A 63 4.83 5.38 -7.16
CA ARG A 63 5.28 5.08 -8.53
C ARG A 63 6.33 6.06 -9.02
N SER A 64 6.09 7.37 -8.93
CA SER A 64 7.00 8.38 -9.46
C SER A 64 8.38 8.35 -8.79
N THR A 65 8.43 8.17 -7.47
CA THR A 65 9.69 8.12 -6.71
C THR A 65 10.48 6.85 -7.01
N LEU A 66 9.81 5.70 -7.05
CA LEU A 66 10.48 4.42 -7.34
C LEU A 66 10.93 4.35 -8.80
N TYR A 67 10.12 4.85 -9.74
CA TYR A 67 10.48 4.95 -11.14
C TYR A 67 11.71 5.85 -11.33
N ALA A 68 11.73 7.05 -10.74
CA ALA A 68 12.88 7.95 -10.83
C ALA A 68 14.16 7.28 -10.28
N THR A 69 14.04 6.54 -9.18
CA THR A 69 15.15 5.80 -8.57
C THR A 69 15.66 4.69 -9.50
N ALA A 70 14.75 3.91 -10.09
CA ALA A 70 15.11 2.83 -11.00
C ALA A 70 15.72 3.35 -12.32
N TYR A 71 15.10 4.38 -12.89
CA TYR A 71 15.56 5.00 -14.14
C TYR A 71 16.94 5.63 -14.00
N ALA A 72 17.24 6.26 -12.86
CA ALA A 72 18.55 6.82 -12.59
C ALA A 72 19.68 5.77 -12.60
N ALA A 73 19.36 4.51 -12.28
CA ALA A 73 20.33 3.43 -12.25
C ALA A 73 20.41 2.64 -13.58
N LEU A 74 19.26 2.41 -14.22
CA LEU A 74 19.17 1.55 -15.41
C LEU A 74 19.27 2.31 -16.72
N VAL A 75 18.91 3.60 -16.73
CA VAL A 75 18.85 4.46 -17.94
C VAL A 75 18.08 3.81 -19.10
N ASN A 76 17.12 2.97 -18.76
CA ASN A 76 16.26 2.24 -19.69
C ASN A 76 14.82 2.31 -19.15
N PRO A 77 13.86 2.90 -19.89
CA PRO A 77 12.49 3.06 -19.42
C PRO A 77 11.77 1.72 -19.21
N GLU A 78 11.97 0.74 -20.09
CA GLU A 78 11.33 -0.58 -19.96
C GLU A 78 11.83 -1.32 -18.72
N GLN A 79 13.15 -1.31 -18.49
CA GLN A 79 13.70 -1.94 -17.29
C GLN A 79 13.32 -1.18 -16.00
N ALA A 80 13.17 0.15 -16.06
CA ALA A 80 12.70 0.93 -14.92
C ALA A 80 11.25 0.59 -14.56
N GLU A 81 10.35 0.49 -15.55
CA GLU A 81 8.97 0.02 -15.32
C GLU A 81 8.95 -1.41 -14.77
N ALA A 82 9.76 -2.32 -15.33
CA ALA A 82 9.88 -3.69 -14.84
C ALA A 82 10.38 -3.74 -13.39
N ALA A 83 11.36 -2.93 -13.02
CA ALA A 83 11.85 -2.84 -11.64
C ALA A 83 10.75 -2.39 -10.67
N VAL A 84 9.92 -1.42 -11.07
CA VAL A 84 8.78 -0.97 -10.27
C VAL A 84 7.74 -2.08 -10.14
N ALA A 85 7.37 -2.75 -11.24
CA ALA A 85 6.43 -3.85 -11.22
C ALA A 85 6.88 -4.99 -10.28
N ASN A 86 8.12 -5.45 -10.44
CA ASN A 86 8.69 -6.51 -9.60
C ASN A 86 8.80 -6.08 -8.13
N THR A 87 9.03 -4.79 -7.86
CA THR A 87 9.03 -4.24 -6.51
C THR A 87 7.67 -4.38 -5.85
N PHE A 88 6.58 -4.03 -6.54
CA PHE A 88 5.23 -4.14 -5.99
C PHE A 88 4.77 -5.59 -5.85
N GLU A 89 5.19 -6.48 -6.76
CA GLU A 89 4.93 -7.91 -6.65
C GLU A 89 5.65 -8.52 -5.42
N GLN A 90 6.92 -8.17 -5.21
CA GLN A 90 7.66 -8.57 -4.01
C GLN A 90 7.09 -7.95 -2.74
N ALA A 91 6.65 -6.68 -2.81
CA ALA A 91 6.01 -5.99 -1.71
C ALA A 91 4.73 -6.72 -1.27
N TRP A 92 3.89 -7.14 -2.22
CA TRP A 92 2.71 -7.96 -1.94
C TRP A 92 3.07 -9.26 -1.21
N ARG A 93 4.03 -10.02 -1.75
CA ARG A 93 4.47 -11.31 -1.18
C ARG A 93 5.08 -11.18 0.23
N THR A 94 5.70 -10.04 0.53
CA THR A 94 6.44 -9.81 1.78
C THR A 94 5.75 -8.85 2.75
N ALA A 95 4.55 -8.34 2.42
CA ALA A 95 3.81 -7.36 3.21
C ALA A 95 3.63 -7.80 4.68
N GLY A 96 3.17 -9.03 4.91
CA GLY A 96 2.98 -9.57 6.27
C GLY A 96 4.27 -9.58 7.09
N ARG A 97 5.40 -9.95 6.48
CA ARG A 97 6.71 -9.93 7.14
C ARG A 97 7.18 -8.51 7.46
N PHE A 98 6.96 -7.57 6.55
CA PHE A 98 7.29 -6.16 6.78
C PHE A 98 6.50 -5.57 7.96
N LEU A 99 5.22 -5.92 8.10
CA LEU A 99 4.36 -5.43 9.18
C LEU A 99 4.81 -5.89 10.58
N SER A 100 5.57 -6.97 10.70
CA SER A 100 6.21 -7.38 11.97
C SER A 100 7.41 -6.48 12.36
N THR A 101 7.85 -5.59 11.47
CA THR A 101 8.97 -4.67 11.71
C THR A 101 8.49 -3.28 12.11
N ARG A 102 9.41 -2.47 12.66
CA ARG A 102 9.20 -1.03 12.92
C ARG A 102 9.67 -0.13 11.77
N GLY A 103 9.99 -0.70 10.60
CA GLY A 103 10.47 0.05 9.44
C GLY A 103 9.40 0.94 8.81
N SER A 104 9.85 1.94 8.04
CA SER A 104 8.96 2.76 7.21
C SER A 104 8.66 2.08 5.87
N VAL A 105 7.46 2.31 5.33
CA VAL A 105 7.06 1.76 4.03
C VAL A 105 7.92 2.32 2.90
N SER A 106 8.23 3.61 2.94
CA SER A 106 9.13 4.25 1.97
C SER A 106 10.53 3.62 1.94
N GLY A 107 11.11 3.37 3.12
CA GLY A 107 12.43 2.74 3.25
C GLY A 107 12.43 1.30 2.73
N TRP A 108 11.38 0.55 3.06
CA TRP A 108 11.19 -0.82 2.60
C TRP A 108 11.00 -0.90 1.08
N LEU A 109 10.13 -0.08 0.48
CA LEU A 109 9.93 -0.04 -0.97
C LEU A 109 11.19 0.39 -1.71
N THR A 110 11.93 1.36 -1.18
CA THR A 110 13.22 1.79 -1.74
C THR A 110 14.24 0.65 -1.71
N HIS A 111 14.29 -0.11 -0.63
CA HIS A 111 15.17 -1.28 -0.52
C HIS A 111 14.82 -2.34 -1.57
N LEU A 112 13.54 -2.73 -1.68
CA LEU A 112 13.08 -3.68 -2.71
C LEU A 112 13.37 -3.18 -4.13
N THR A 113 13.21 -1.88 -4.39
CA THR A 113 13.52 -1.28 -5.70
C THR A 113 14.98 -1.46 -6.05
N ARG A 114 15.89 -1.20 -5.10
CA ARG A 114 17.34 -1.39 -5.31
C ARG A 114 17.71 -2.85 -5.59
N LEU A 115 17.07 -3.81 -4.91
CA LEU A 115 17.28 -5.23 -5.17
C LEU A 115 16.85 -5.60 -6.61
N ASN A 116 15.71 -5.11 -7.06
CA ASN A 116 15.21 -5.36 -8.42
C ASN A 116 16.07 -4.69 -9.50
N VAL A 117 16.49 -3.45 -9.27
CA VAL A 117 17.46 -2.75 -10.14
C VAL A 117 18.75 -3.53 -10.26
N ALA A 118 19.30 -4.01 -9.13
CA ALA A 118 20.53 -4.80 -9.14
C ALA A 118 20.36 -6.09 -9.95
N ALA A 119 19.25 -6.81 -9.76
CA ALA A 119 18.95 -8.03 -10.50
C ALA A 119 18.85 -7.80 -12.02
N LEU A 120 18.15 -6.73 -12.45
CA LEU A 120 18.01 -6.38 -13.87
C LEU A 120 19.34 -5.92 -14.48
N SER A 121 20.14 -5.14 -13.74
CA SER A 121 21.46 -4.68 -14.19
C SER A 121 22.47 -5.82 -14.34
N ALA A 122 22.32 -6.90 -13.56
CA ALA A 122 23.14 -8.11 -13.66
C ALA A 122 22.78 -8.98 -14.87
N GLY A 123 21.79 -8.59 -15.69
CA GLY A 123 21.38 -9.34 -16.88
C GLY A 123 20.54 -10.58 -16.57
N TRP A 124 19.92 -10.66 -15.39
CA TRP A 124 19.02 -11.76 -15.05
C TRP A 124 17.57 -11.38 -15.33
N PRO A 125 16.95 -11.81 -16.46
CA PRO A 125 15.52 -11.70 -16.62
C PRO A 125 14.85 -12.76 -15.74
N ALA A 126 14.14 -12.30 -14.70
CA ALA A 126 13.15 -13.13 -14.03
C ALA A 126 12.01 -13.39 -15.04
N HIS A 127 12.00 -14.61 -15.60
CA HIS A 127 10.93 -15.15 -16.42
C HIS A 127 10.04 -16.05 -15.57
#